data_AF-A0A3D2GX68-F1
#
_entry.id   AF-A0A3D2GX68-F1
#
_cell.length_a   1.000
_cell.length_b   1.000
_cell.length_c   1.000
_cell.angle_alpha   90.00
_cell.angle_beta   90.00
_cell.angle_gamma   90.00
#
_symmetry.space_group_name_H-M   'P 1'
#
loop_
_entity.id
_entity.type
_entity.pdbx_description
1 polymer ?
#
loop_
_entity_poly.entity_id
_entity_poly.type
_entity_poly.pdbx_seq_one_letter_code
_entity_poly.pdbx_strand_id
1 'polypeptide(L)' 'MTKPETSPLPENFEQAMGELETIVRQLESGQDSLENSISLYERGIQLKKYCENQLEDAQMKIEKLTFDALGAPAKSETLK' A
#
# COMPACT_ATOMS: atom_id res chain seq x y z
N MET A 1 -18.74 -22.32 -7.53
CA MET A 1 -17.83 -21.86 -6.46
C MET A 1 -16.86 -20.91 -7.12
N THR A 2 -17.07 -19.62 -6.95
CA THR A 2 -16.34 -18.56 -7.67
C THR A 2 -15.05 -18.29 -6.91
N LYS A 3 -13.93 -18.75 -7.48
CA LYS A 3 -12.58 -18.37 -7.06
C LYS A 3 -12.49 -16.84 -6.97
N PRO A 4 -11.94 -16.24 -5.90
CA PRO A 4 -11.59 -14.83 -5.87
C PRO A 4 -10.25 -14.64 -6.62
N GLU A 5 -10.17 -15.12 -7.87
CA GLU A 5 -9.04 -14.77 -8.73
C GLU A 5 -9.36 -13.40 -9.35
N THR A 6 -8.47 -12.44 -9.07
CA THR A 6 -8.31 -11.17 -9.79
C THR A 6 -9.38 -10.09 -9.60
N SER A 7 -9.72 -9.73 -8.35
CA SER A 7 -10.27 -8.38 -8.09
C SER A 7 -9.19 -7.32 -8.38
N PRO A 8 -9.51 -6.21 -9.07
CA PRO A 8 -8.55 -5.15 -9.33
C PRO A 8 -7.96 -4.59 -8.03
N LEU A 9 -6.77 -3.98 -8.13
CA LEU A 9 -6.19 -3.27 -6.99
C LEU A 9 -7.12 -2.12 -6.57
N PRO A 10 -7.16 -1.77 -5.26
CA PRO A 10 -7.98 -0.69 -4.74
C PRO A 10 -7.61 0.67 -5.35
N GLU A 11 -8.54 1.61 -5.40
CA GLU A 11 -8.30 2.95 -5.99
C GLU A 11 -7.51 3.88 -5.06
N ASN A 12 -7.54 3.63 -3.75
CA ASN A 12 -6.88 4.43 -2.73
C ASN A 12 -6.48 3.60 -1.50
N PHE A 13 -5.72 4.22 -0.61
CA PHE A 13 -5.16 3.57 0.58
C PHE A 13 -6.27 3.11 1.55
N GLU A 14 -7.29 3.94 1.76
CA GLU A 14 -8.38 3.67 2.68
C GLU A 14 -9.19 2.44 2.27
N GLN A 15 -9.47 2.30 0.96
CA GLN A 15 -10.11 1.11 0.41
C GLN A 15 -9.23 -0.13 0.59
N ALA A 16 -7.92 -0.02 0.30
CA ALA A 16 -6.99 -1.13 0.47
C ALA A 16 -6.91 -1.61 1.92
N MET A 17 -6.88 -0.67 2.86
CA MET A 17 -6.84 -0.97 4.28
C MET A 17 -8.15 -1.63 4.75
N GLY A 18 -9.31 -1.11 4.33
CA GLY A 18 -10.60 -1.70 4.69
C GLY A 18 -10.78 -3.12 4.15
N GLU A 19 -10.30 -3.39 2.93
CA GLU A 19 -10.30 -4.74 2.36
C GLU A 19 -9.35 -5.66 3.15
N LEU A 20 -8.14 -5.19 3.48
CA LEU A 20 -7.17 -5.97 4.25
C LEU A 20 -7.70 -6.32 5.66
N GLU A 21 -8.34 -5.38 6.36
CA GLU A 21 -8.99 -5.64 7.65
C GLU A 21 -10.09 -6.70 7.54
N THR A 22 -10.87 -6.67 6.46
CA THR A 22 -11.92 -7.67 6.22
C THR A 22 -11.32 -9.05 6.03
N ILE A 23 -10.26 -9.16 5.23
CA ILE A 23 -9.53 -10.41 5.00
C ILE A 23 -8.96 -10.97 6.29
N VAL A 24 -8.31 -10.12 7.11
CA VAL A 24 -7.76 -10.52 8.41
C VAL A 24 -8.87 -11.10 9.30
N ARG A 25 -10.01 -10.40 9.41
CA ARG A 25 -11.16 -10.89 10.20
C ARG A 25 -11.68 -12.24 9.70
N GLN A 26 -11.74 -12.45 8.38
CA GLN A 26 -12.17 -13.71 7.79
C GLN A 26 -11.20 -14.85 8.14
N LEU A 27 -9.89 -14.62 7.96
CA LEU A 27 -8.85 -15.59 8.33
C LEU A 27 -8.87 -15.94 9.82
N GLU A 28 -9.04 -14.94 10.69
CA GLU A 28 -9.11 -15.14 12.14
C GLU A 28 -10.37 -15.90 12.58
N SER A 29 -11.47 -15.79 11.83
CA SER A 29 -12.71 -16.51 12.14
C SER A 29 -12.59 -18.03 11.96
N GLY A 30 -11.65 -18.48 11.13
CA GLY A 30 -11.43 -19.89 10.81
C GLY A 30 -12.63 -20.61 10.18
N GLN A 31 -13.62 -19.87 9.66
CA GLN A 31 -14.83 -20.44 9.05
C GLN A 31 -14.64 -20.81 7.57
N ASP A 32 -13.56 -20.32 6.95
CA ASP A 32 -13.26 -20.55 5.54
C ASP A 32 -12.59 -21.91 5.28
N SER A 33 -12.82 -22.43 4.07
CA SER A 33 -12.09 -23.60 3.58
C SER A 33 -10.60 -23.31 3.42
N LEU A 34 -9.74 -24.33 3.45
CA LEU A 34 -8.30 -24.18 3.25
C LEU A 34 -7.96 -23.44 1.95
N GLU A 35 -8.65 -23.77 0.84
CA GLU A 35 -8.43 -23.13 -0.45
C GLU A 35 -8.80 -21.64 -0.41
N ASN A 36 -9.94 -21.29 0.20
CA ASN A 36 -10.32 -19.89 0.41
C ASN A 36 -9.31 -19.15 1.28
N SER A 37 -8.85 -19.75 2.38
CA SER A 37 -7.87 -19.15 3.28
C SER A 37 -6.55 -18.84 2.56
N ILE A 38 -6.11 -19.72 1.64
CA ILE A 38 -4.93 -19.46 0.80
C ILE A 38 -5.19 -18.26 -0.11
N SER A 39 -6.33 -18.20 -0.81
CA SER A 39 -6.65 -17.07 -1.68
C SER A 39 -6.79 -15.74 -0.93
N LEU A 40 -7.40 -15.76 0.25
CA LEU A 40 -7.50 -14.60 1.14
C LEU A 40 -6.11 -14.11 1.56
N TYR A 41 -5.21 -15.02 1.90
CA TYR A 41 -3.84 -14.70 2.25
C TYR A 41 -3.06 -14.08 1.07
N GLU A 42 -3.16 -14.65 -0.13
CA GLU A 42 -2.54 -14.10 -1.34
C GLU A 42 -3.04 -12.69 -1.65
N ARG A 43 -4.35 -12.47 -1.54
CA ARG A 43 -4.95 -11.13 -1.69
C ARG A 43 -4.44 -10.16 -0.62
N GLY A 44 -4.34 -10.60 0.64
CA GLY A 44 -3.78 -9.82 1.73
C GLY A 44 -2.34 -9.35 1.45
N ILE A 45 -1.51 -10.21 0.86
CA ILE A 45 -0.14 -9.84 0.43
C ILE A 45 -0.16 -8.75 -0.64
N GLN A 46 -1.06 -8.84 -1.62
CA GLN A 46 -1.18 -7.83 -2.68
C GLN A 46 -1.61 -6.47 -2.11
N LEU A 47 -2.60 -6.46 -1.22
CA LEU A 47 -3.07 -5.25 -0.56
C LEU A 47 -2.00 -4.63 0.33
N LYS A 48 -1.26 -5.46 1.10
CA LYS A 48 -0.12 -4.99 1.90
C LYS A 48 0.89 -4.25 1.04
N LYS A 49 1.32 -4.85 -0.08
CA LYS A 49 2.28 -4.22 -1.00
C LYS A 49 1.75 -2.91 -1.56
N TYR A 50 0.47 -2.87 -1.93
CA TYR A 50 -0.16 -1.64 -2.41
C TYR A 50 -0.12 -0.53 -1.35
N CYS A 51 -0.49 -0.85 -0.10
CA CYS A 51 -0.43 0.09 1.02
C CYS A 51 0.99 0.61 1.28
N GLU A 52 1.99 -0.28 1.25
CA GLU A 52 3.40 0.09 1.42
C GLU A 52 3.87 1.08 0.35
N ASN A 53 3.55 0.81 -0.92
CA ASN A 53 3.91 1.71 -2.03
C ASN A 53 3.25 3.09 -1.89
N GLN A 54 1.97 3.14 -1.50
CA GLN A 54 1.25 4.40 -1.29
C GLN A 54 1.86 5.24 -0.17
N LEU A 55 2.31 4.60 0.91
CA LEU A 55 2.99 5.27 2.02
C LEU A 55 4.37 5.77 1.63
N GLU A 56 5.13 4.99 0.86
CA GLU A 56 6.43 5.41 0.31
C GLU A 56 6.27 6.63 -0.61
N ASP A 57 5.29 6.61 -1.52
CA ASP A 57 4.98 7.74 -2.39
C ASP A 57 4.58 9.00 -1.61
N ALA A 58 3.79 8.83 -0.54
CA ALA A 58 3.41 9.94 0.33
C ALA A 58 4.63 10.51 1.07
N GLN A 59 5.51 9.65 1.58
CA GLN A 59 6.74 10.07 2.25
C GLN A 59 7.67 10.84 1.30
N MET A 60 7.92 10.33 0.09
CA MET A 60 8.76 11.01 -0.91
C MET A 60 8.21 12.40 -1.26
N LYS A 61 6.89 12.54 -1.39
CA LYS A 61 6.25 13.84 -1.63
C LYS A 61 6.48 14.81 -0.48
N ILE A 62 6.36 14.35 0.76
CA ILE A 62 6.62 15.16 1.96
C ILE A 62 8.09 15.59 1.99
N GLU A 63 9.04 14.66 1.79
CA GLU A 63 10.48 14.95 1.79
C GLU A 63 10.87 15.97 0.71
N LYS A 64 10.26 15.89 -0.48
CA LYS A 64 10.49 16.89 -1.53
C LYS A 64 9.97 18.27 -1.12
N LEU A 65 8.75 18.33 -0.57
CA LEU A 65 8.15 19.60 -0.14
C LEU A 65 8.94 20.23 1.02
N THR A 66 9.45 19.43 1.96
CA THR A 66 10.28 19.94 3.06
C THR A 66 11.64 20.42 2.56
N PHE A 67 12.27 19.71 1.63
CA PHE A 67 13.52 20.14 0.99
C PHE A 67 13.37 21.46 0.22
N ASP A 68 12.29 21.60 -0.55
CA ASP A 68 11.97 22.82 -1.30
C ASP A 68 11.64 23.98 -0.34
N ALA A 69 10.89 23.73 0.75
CA ALA A 69 10.52 24.74 1.73
C ALA A 69 11.68 25.21 2.63
N LEU A 70 12.64 24.33 2.92
CA LEU A 70 13.81 24.64 3.76
C LEU A 70 14.98 25.23 2.96
N GLY A 71 14.87 25.30 1.62
CA GLY A 71 15.86 25.92 0.75
C GLY A 71 17.23 25.26 0.88
N ALA A 72 17.46 24.18 0.13
CA ALA A 72 18.82 23.68 -0.03
C ALA A 72 19.76 24.76 -0.61
N PRO A 73 21.04 24.77 -0.20
CA PRO A 73 21.94 25.91 -0.37
C PRO A 73 22.02 26.30 -1.84
N ALA A 74 21.98 27.61 -2.08
CA ALA A 74 22.37 28.21 -3.34
C ALA A 74 23.52 27.39 -3.92
N LYS A 75 23.35 26.87 -5.14
CA LYS A 75 24.49 26.53 -5.98
C LYS A 75 25.33 27.79 -6.04
N SER A 76 26.32 27.90 -5.15
CA SER A 76 27.39 28.87 -5.28
C SER A 76 28.02 28.53 -6.60
N GLU A 77 27.76 29.38 -7.59
CA GLU A 77 28.75 29.71 -8.59
C GLU A 77 30.11 29.75 -7.88
N THR A 78 30.96 28.77 -8.17
CA THR A 78 32.38 29.11 -8.29
C THR A 78 32.66 29.13 -9.77
N LEU A 79 32.48 30.33 -10.28
CA LEU A 79 32.88 30.81 -11.58
C LEU A 79 34.42 30.78 -11.67
N LYS A 80 34.93 30.18 -12.75
CA LYS A 80 36.34 30.18 -13.25
C LYS A 80 37.40 29.40 -12.49
#